data_AF-A0A950YZU0-F1
#
_entry.id   AF-A0A950YZU0-F1
#
_cell.length_a   1.000
_cell.length_b   1.000
_cell.length_c   1.000
_cell.angle_alpha   90.00
_cell.angle_beta   90.00
_cell.angle_gamma   90.00
#
_symmetry.space_group_name_H-M   'P 1'
#
loop_
_entity.id
_entity.type
_entity.pdbx_description
1 polymer ?
#
loop_
_entity_poly.entity_id
_entity_poly.type
_entity_poly.pdbx_seq_one_letter_code
_entity_poly.pdbx_strand_id
1 'polypeptide(L)'
;MTLQAIGNRGKFLRHETSPCRLEVSGPKHRKPPYLVALGVLILALLAGFTALRASGPLEREAGGDGPLYISLAQSLAAGRGYILTDGIWQNSPDLTRVPEWPLALAIPCSIFPHANPRVLLRTSTLAFHAFAAALLVLLTFKLMPDPIAAGLAGILFALYPSALHLLDSGASEPLWVATVTLGLLLLFTKRLRAVAALVLGLSVLSRPNFLIFPALLAISALMCNRALLRHWRQFIALSSLFFVPSALWALRNHSVSGKFLLSAVQGETFYGGNNPLVATDLDRLGYWAFPDDIPGEIPKRVLARHMNQVQVDQYYMDQGKAFLRANWVLYPRLELGRILRSFWPLPWVPNVKAYAASVPRLLLYLTFLSVLVSGKWLDQRLGIVTLAIFLGILVTTMTFCGNSRYAFCMEPFLIIQVSIAASGWWRANRTRVAQVAAAELTLQEVTPEAAA
;
A
#
# COMPACT_ATOMS: atom_id res chain seq x y z
N MET A 1 22.89 62.60 10.61
CA MET A 1 23.30 61.29 11.15
C MET A 1 22.05 60.55 11.60
N THR A 2 21.47 59.70 10.74
CA THR A 2 21.56 58.20 10.79
C THR A 2 20.94 57.64 12.08
N LEU A 3 19.91 56.79 12.11
CA LEU A 3 19.35 55.85 11.14
C LEU A 3 17.87 55.54 11.50
N GLN A 4 16.94 55.97 10.63
CA GLN A 4 15.66 55.30 10.40
C GLN A 4 15.92 54.16 9.41
N ALA A 5 15.39 52.96 9.65
CA ALA A 5 14.75 52.06 8.67
C ALA A 5 14.82 50.58 9.09
N ILE A 6 13.84 49.83 8.58
CA ILE A 6 13.75 48.37 8.46
C ILE A 6 13.08 47.64 9.64
N GLY A 7 11.77 47.42 9.47
CA GLY A 7 11.01 46.45 10.27
C GLY A 7 9.60 46.15 9.76
N ASN A 8 9.23 46.58 8.55
CA ASN A 8 7.94 46.28 7.94
C ASN A 8 8.10 45.12 6.95
N ARG A 9 8.13 43.88 7.47
CA ARG A 9 8.10 42.66 6.64
C ARG A 9 6.75 41.97 6.76
N GLY A 10 5.96 42.13 5.70
CA GLY A 10 5.14 41.03 5.18
C GLY A 10 3.80 40.77 5.87
N LYS A 11 2.90 41.75 5.87
CA LYS A 11 1.47 41.44 5.63
C LYS A 11 1.36 40.91 4.20
N PHE A 12 1.75 39.65 3.99
CA PHE A 12 1.28 38.90 2.85
C PHE A 12 -0.23 38.91 2.96
N LEU A 13 -0.87 39.67 2.08
CA LEU A 13 -2.29 39.57 1.79
C LEU A 13 -2.56 38.11 1.42
N ARG A 14 -2.86 37.28 2.43
CA ARG A 14 -3.72 36.13 2.22
C ARG A 14 -5.01 36.75 1.76
N HIS A 15 -5.16 36.89 0.44
CA HIS A 15 -6.47 36.80 -0.16
C HIS A 15 -7.03 35.48 0.37
N GLU A 16 -7.80 35.58 1.45
CA GLU A 16 -8.85 34.62 1.78
C GLU A 16 -9.81 34.68 0.60
N THR A 17 -9.40 34.07 -0.50
CA THR A 17 -10.32 33.44 -1.41
C THR A 17 -10.97 32.39 -0.55
N SER A 18 -12.03 32.78 0.17
CA SER A 18 -12.91 31.91 0.93
C SER A 18 -13.14 30.71 0.03
N PRO A 19 -12.46 29.57 0.29
CA PRO A 19 -12.42 28.49 -0.69
C PRO A 19 -13.86 28.07 -0.81
N CYS A 20 -14.46 28.34 -1.98
CA CYS A 20 -15.89 28.22 -2.27
C CYS A 20 -16.44 27.07 -1.44
N ARG A 21 -16.96 27.42 -0.27
CA ARG A 21 -17.27 26.44 0.77
C ARG A 21 -18.60 25.96 0.28
N LEU A 22 -18.56 25.00 -0.64
CA LEU A 22 -19.74 24.32 -1.16
C LEU A 22 -20.52 23.94 0.08
N GLU A 23 -21.58 24.69 0.37
CA GLU A 23 -22.55 24.36 1.41
C GLU A 23 -23.22 23.11 0.86
N VAL A 24 -22.58 21.97 1.11
CA VAL A 24 -23.14 20.66 0.85
C VAL A 24 -24.29 20.57 1.85
N SER A 25 -25.48 20.98 1.40
CA SER A 25 -26.74 20.72 2.08
C SER A 25 -26.67 19.33 2.71
N GLY A 26 -26.79 19.29 4.04
CA GLY A 26 -26.42 18.12 4.84
C GLY A 26 -26.99 16.84 4.22
N PRO A 27 -26.15 15.82 3.95
CA PRO A 27 -26.57 14.71 3.13
C PRO A 27 -27.74 13.98 3.81
N LYS A 28 -28.93 14.01 3.19
CA LYS A 28 -29.98 13.01 3.42
C LYS A 28 -29.31 11.65 3.43
N HIS A 29 -29.60 10.79 4.42
CA HIS A 29 -29.01 9.45 4.56
C HIS A 29 -29.09 8.66 3.25
N ARG A 30 -28.06 8.76 2.40
CA ARG A 30 -27.97 8.00 1.15
C ARG A 30 -27.61 6.56 1.51
N LYS A 31 -28.36 5.62 0.96
CA LYS A 31 -28.04 4.20 1.10
C LYS A 31 -26.64 3.93 0.54
N PRO A 32 -25.84 3.05 1.17
CA PRO A 32 -24.51 2.71 0.66
C PRO A 32 -24.61 2.15 -0.76
N PRO A 33 -23.60 2.39 -1.63
CA PRO A 33 -23.66 2.02 -3.04
C PRO A 33 -23.32 0.53 -3.25
N TYR A 34 -24.04 -0.36 -2.58
CA TYR A 34 -23.77 -1.81 -2.60
C TYR A 34 -23.83 -2.42 -4.00
N LEU A 35 -24.77 -1.97 -4.84
CA LEU A 35 -24.87 -2.42 -6.24
C LEU A 35 -23.66 -1.97 -7.07
N VAL A 36 -23.13 -0.77 -6.82
CA VAL A 36 -21.90 -0.29 -7.47
C VAL A 36 -20.71 -1.12 -7.01
N ALA A 37 -20.61 -1.40 -5.71
CA ALA A 37 -19.54 -2.24 -5.16
C ALA A 37 -19.59 -3.67 -5.73
N LEU A 38 -20.78 -4.25 -5.90
CA LEU A 38 -20.96 -5.55 -6.54
C LEU A 38 -20.56 -5.51 -8.03
N GLY A 39 -20.98 -4.49 -8.77
CA GLY A 39 -20.58 -4.31 -10.17
C GLY A 39 -19.06 -4.19 -10.34
N VAL A 40 -18.40 -3.43 -9.45
CA VAL A 40 -16.93 -3.33 -9.40
C VAL A 40 -16.27 -4.66 -9.05
N LEU A 41 -16.83 -5.41 -8.10
CA LEU A 41 -16.32 -6.74 -7.74
C LEU A 41 -16.33 -7.68 -8.95
N ILE A 42 -17.44 -7.72 -9.69
CA ILE A 42 -17.56 -8.55 -10.91
C ILE A 42 -16.57 -8.07 -11.97
N LEU A 43 -16.47 -6.75 -12.20
CA LEU A 43 -15.48 -6.18 -13.12
C LEU A 43 -14.05 -6.58 -12.76
N ALA A 44 -13.68 -6.50 -11.47
CA ALA A 44 -12.35 -6.84 -11.00
C ALA A 44 -12.03 -8.34 -11.17
N LEU A 45 -13.01 -9.21 -10.94
CA LEU A 45 -12.88 -10.65 -11.22
C LEU A 45 -12.63 -10.90 -12.72
N LEU A 46 -13.44 -10.28 -13.60
CA LEU A 46 -13.31 -10.44 -15.05
C LEU A 46 -11.99 -9.88 -15.58
N ALA A 47 -11.61 -8.67 -15.17
CA ALA A 47 -10.36 -8.02 -15.57
C ALA A 47 -9.14 -8.80 -15.08
N GLY A 48 -9.14 -9.21 -13.80
CA GLY A 48 -8.06 -9.98 -13.22
C GLY A 48 -7.93 -11.38 -13.82
N PHE A 49 -9.05 -12.08 -14.06
CA PHE A 49 -9.02 -13.37 -14.76
C PHE A 49 -8.49 -13.24 -16.19
N THR A 50 -8.93 -12.21 -16.92
CA THR A 50 -8.45 -11.91 -18.27
C THR A 50 -6.94 -11.64 -18.27
N ALA A 51 -6.44 -10.82 -17.34
CA ALA A 51 -5.00 -10.56 -17.19
C ALA A 51 -4.21 -11.84 -16.87
N LEU A 52 -4.70 -12.67 -15.94
CA LEU A 52 -4.06 -13.94 -15.59
C LEU A 52 -3.99 -14.92 -16.77
N ARG A 53 -5.05 -14.98 -17.59
CA ARG A 53 -5.11 -15.82 -18.80
C ARG A 53 -4.23 -15.27 -19.93
N ALA A 54 -4.15 -13.95 -20.07
CA ALA A 54 -3.24 -13.30 -21.02
C ALA A 54 -1.76 -13.60 -20.72
N SER A 55 -1.42 -13.82 -19.44
CA SER A 55 -0.10 -14.27 -19.01
C SER A 55 0.13 -15.79 -19.12
N GLY A 56 -0.84 -16.57 -19.62
CA GLY A 56 -0.73 -18.00 -19.89
C GLY A 56 -1.64 -18.92 -19.04
N PRO A 57 -1.33 -20.23 -18.96
CA PRO A 57 -2.05 -21.17 -18.10
C PRO A 57 -1.94 -20.81 -16.62
N LEU A 58 -2.99 -21.02 -15.82
CA LEU A 58 -2.98 -20.70 -14.39
C LEU A 58 -2.01 -21.59 -13.58
N GLU A 59 -1.61 -22.73 -14.14
CA GLU A 59 -0.71 -23.72 -13.54
C GLU A 59 0.78 -23.42 -13.76
N ARG A 60 1.10 -22.39 -14.56
CA ARG A 60 2.48 -21.96 -14.82
C ARG A 60 3.20 -21.64 -13.51
N GLU A 61 4.53 -21.69 -13.53
CA GLU A 61 5.32 -21.37 -12.34
C GLU A 61 4.99 -19.96 -11.82
N ALA A 62 4.87 -19.82 -10.51
CA ALA A 62 4.67 -18.52 -9.87
C ALA A 62 6.04 -17.95 -9.51
N GLY A 63 6.30 -16.70 -9.89
CA GLY A 63 7.52 -15.99 -9.50
C GLY A 63 7.45 -15.41 -8.08
N GLY A 64 8.60 -14.99 -7.56
CA GLY A 64 8.69 -14.28 -6.28
C GLY A 64 8.35 -15.16 -5.07
N ASP A 65 7.62 -14.59 -4.11
CA ASP A 65 7.33 -15.24 -2.82
C ASP A 65 6.14 -16.22 -2.87
N GLY A 66 5.36 -16.23 -3.96
CA GLY A 66 4.13 -17.02 -4.11
C GLY A 66 4.29 -18.51 -3.77
N PRO A 67 5.31 -19.21 -4.32
CA PRO A 67 5.57 -20.62 -4.01
C PRO A 67 5.80 -20.88 -2.51
N LEU A 68 6.46 -19.97 -1.80
CA LEU A 68 6.70 -20.10 -0.36
C LEU A 68 5.41 -19.99 0.44
N TYR A 69 4.54 -19.04 0.06
CA TYR A 69 3.27 -18.81 0.74
C TYR A 69 2.30 -19.99 0.56
N ILE A 70 2.21 -20.55 -0.65
CA ILE A 70 1.31 -21.70 -0.89
C ILE A 70 1.84 -22.97 -0.21
N SER A 71 3.15 -23.18 -0.16
CA SER A 71 3.78 -24.30 0.56
C SER A 71 3.45 -24.25 2.07
N LEU A 72 3.55 -23.07 2.69
CA LEU A 72 3.13 -22.85 4.08
C LEU A 72 1.62 -23.10 4.28
N ALA A 73 0.80 -22.62 3.35
CA ALA A 73 -0.65 -22.79 3.39
C ALA A 73 -1.06 -24.27 3.30
N GLN A 74 -0.41 -25.06 2.45
CA GLN A 74 -0.64 -26.49 2.33
C GLN A 74 -0.25 -27.24 3.62
N SER A 75 0.86 -26.86 4.26
CA SER A 75 1.24 -27.43 5.56
C SER A 75 0.24 -27.11 6.66
N LEU A 76 -0.27 -25.88 6.70
CA LEU A 76 -1.34 -25.50 7.62
C LEU A 76 -2.63 -26.29 7.36
N ALA A 77 -3.07 -26.37 6.10
CA ALA A 77 -4.27 -27.10 5.70
C ALA A 77 -4.18 -28.61 6.02
N ALA A 78 -2.98 -29.19 5.93
CA ALA A 78 -2.72 -30.58 6.25
C ALA A 78 -2.48 -30.84 7.76
N GLY A 79 -2.61 -29.84 8.63
CA GLY A 79 -2.40 -29.99 10.07
C GLY A 79 -0.93 -30.19 10.49
N ARG A 80 0.03 -29.95 9.60
CA ARG A 80 1.48 -30.07 9.90
C ARG A 80 2.04 -28.87 10.66
N GLY A 81 1.23 -27.83 10.85
CA GLY A 81 1.65 -26.55 11.42
C GLY A 81 2.31 -25.63 10.38
N TYR A 82 2.94 -24.57 10.87
CA TYR A 82 3.53 -23.54 10.03
C TYR A 82 4.96 -23.92 9.62
N ILE A 83 5.05 -24.88 8.69
CA ILE A 83 6.31 -25.46 8.18
C ILE A 83 6.39 -25.25 6.67
N LEU A 84 7.54 -24.75 6.21
CA LEU A 84 7.84 -24.57 4.80
C LEU A 84 8.51 -25.85 4.26
N THR A 85 7.74 -26.71 3.58
CA THR A 85 8.21 -28.05 3.15
C THR A 85 9.29 -27.99 2.08
N ASP A 86 9.24 -26.96 1.23
CA ASP A 86 10.20 -26.78 0.13
C ASP A 86 11.36 -25.86 0.53
N GLY A 87 11.45 -25.50 1.81
CA GLY A 87 12.45 -24.61 2.37
C GLY A 87 13.79 -25.29 2.63
N ILE A 88 14.77 -24.52 3.12
CA ILE A 88 16.08 -25.05 3.54
C ILE A 88 15.95 -25.83 4.87
N TRP A 89 15.02 -25.41 5.74
CA TRP A 89 14.78 -26.01 7.05
C TRP A 89 13.46 -26.80 7.08
N GLN A 90 13.39 -27.89 6.30
CA GLN A 90 12.16 -28.63 5.96
C GLN A 90 11.41 -29.26 7.15
N ASN A 91 12.08 -29.40 8.30
CA ASN A 91 11.52 -30.03 9.50
C ASN A 91 11.38 -29.09 10.70
N SER A 92 11.62 -27.78 10.51
CA SER A 92 11.47 -26.80 11.56
C SER A 92 10.25 -25.91 11.30
N PRO A 93 9.55 -25.42 12.34
CA PRO A 93 8.57 -24.37 12.14
C PRO A 93 9.22 -23.15 11.45
N ASP A 94 8.60 -22.63 10.40
CA ASP A 94 9.13 -21.49 9.65
C ASP A 94 9.03 -20.21 10.50
N LEU A 95 10.09 -19.40 10.44
CA LEU A 95 10.18 -18.08 11.07
C LEU A 95 10.36 -16.98 10.01
N THR A 96 10.56 -17.33 8.74
CA THR A 96 10.91 -16.36 7.71
C THR A 96 9.72 -15.53 7.24
N ARG A 97 8.52 -16.12 7.14
CA ARG A 97 7.33 -15.42 6.64
C ARG A 97 6.30 -15.17 7.72
N VAL A 98 5.64 -14.00 7.63
CA VAL A 98 4.49 -13.66 8.45
C VAL A 98 3.20 -14.33 7.92
N PRO A 99 2.22 -14.63 8.79
CA PRO A 99 1.25 -15.68 8.54
C PRO A 99 -0.04 -15.26 7.86
N GLU A 100 -0.34 -13.96 7.70
CA GLU A 100 -1.68 -13.53 7.25
C GLU A 100 -2.02 -14.12 5.88
N TRP A 101 -1.09 -14.04 4.93
CA TRP A 101 -1.31 -14.56 3.59
C TRP A 101 -1.33 -16.11 3.52
N PRO A 102 -0.37 -16.84 4.12
CA PRO A 102 -0.48 -18.29 4.24
C PRO A 102 -1.75 -18.79 4.94
N LEU A 103 -2.21 -18.11 6.00
CA LEU A 103 -3.45 -18.47 6.69
C LEU A 103 -4.68 -18.27 5.79
N ALA A 104 -4.73 -17.17 5.03
CA ALA A 104 -5.81 -16.94 4.07
C ALA A 104 -5.82 -18.00 2.96
N LEU A 105 -4.64 -18.41 2.47
CA LEU A 105 -4.49 -19.47 1.47
C LEU A 105 -4.78 -20.87 2.02
N ALA A 106 -4.63 -21.10 3.32
CA ALA A 106 -4.90 -22.40 3.93
C ALA A 106 -6.39 -22.80 3.80
N ILE A 107 -7.30 -21.82 3.74
CA ILE A 107 -8.74 -22.06 3.55
C ILE A 107 -9.04 -22.76 2.21
N PRO A 108 -8.68 -22.20 1.04
CA PRO A 108 -8.90 -22.91 -0.22
C PRO A 108 -8.07 -24.20 -0.33
N CYS A 109 -6.88 -24.29 0.28
CA CYS A 109 -6.13 -25.54 0.33
C CYS A 109 -6.84 -26.64 1.13
N SER A 110 -7.58 -26.31 2.19
CA SER A 110 -8.33 -27.31 2.97
C SER A 110 -9.63 -27.73 2.28
N ILE A 111 -10.30 -26.81 1.57
CA ILE A 111 -11.52 -27.09 0.81
C ILE A 111 -11.20 -27.90 -0.46
N PHE A 112 -10.07 -27.61 -1.12
CA PHE A 112 -9.67 -28.22 -2.39
C PHE A 112 -8.27 -28.85 -2.32
N PRO A 113 -8.06 -29.90 -1.50
CA PRO A 113 -6.72 -30.46 -1.22
C PRO A 113 -6.01 -31.07 -2.45
N HIS A 114 -6.77 -31.45 -3.48
CA HIS A 114 -6.25 -32.03 -4.72
C HIS A 114 -6.10 -31.01 -5.86
N ALA A 115 -6.50 -29.76 -5.66
CA ALA A 115 -6.36 -28.74 -6.69
C ALA A 115 -4.89 -28.33 -6.86
N ASN A 116 -4.52 -27.91 -8.06
CA ASN A 116 -3.19 -27.40 -8.34
C ASN A 116 -2.87 -26.19 -7.42
N PRO A 117 -1.79 -26.21 -6.62
CA PRO A 117 -1.51 -25.16 -5.64
C PRO A 117 -1.33 -23.78 -6.29
N ARG A 118 -0.79 -23.74 -7.52
CA ARG A 118 -0.56 -22.50 -8.27
C ARG A 118 -1.89 -21.89 -8.75
N VAL A 119 -2.87 -22.72 -9.06
CA VAL A 119 -4.24 -22.28 -9.38
C VAL A 119 -4.91 -21.73 -8.13
N LEU A 120 -4.81 -22.42 -7.00
CA LEU A 120 -5.34 -21.93 -5.71
C LEU A 120 -4.73 -20.59 -5.31
N LEU A 121 -3.42 -20.45 -5.45
CA LEU A 121 -2.70 -19.20 -5.18
C LEU A 121 -3.27 -18.04 -6.01
N ARG A 122 -3.29 -18.17 -7.35
CA ARG A 122 -3.74 -17.10 -8.25
C ARG A 122 -5.23 -16.77 -8.11
N THR A 123 -6.08 -17.78 -7.95
CA THR A 123 -7.53 -17.57 -7.77
C THR A 123 -7.84 -16.91 -6.43
N SER A 124 -7.09 -17.23 -5.37
CA SER A 124 -7.20 -16.55 -4.08
C SER A 124 -6.75 -15.09 -4.18
N THR A 125 -5.60 -14.83 -4.82
CA THR A 125 -5.12 -13.45 -5.04
C THR A 125 -6.12 -12.64 -5.86
N LEU A 126 -6.72 -13.23 -6.89
CA LEU A 126 -7.80 -12.63 -7.68
C LEU A 126 -9.03 -12.29 -6.84
N ALA A 127 -9.47 -13.20 -5.97
CA ALA A 127 -10.61 -12.98 -5.09
C ALA A 127 -10.36 -11.80 -4.12
N PHE A 128 -9.17 -11.74 -3.51
CA PHE A 128 -8.80 -10.62 -2.63
C PHE A 128 -8.62 -9.30 -3.38
N HIS A 129 -8.14 -9.30 -4.62
CA HIS A 129 -8.11 -8.11 -5.47
C HIS A 129 -9.51 -7.57 -5.75
N ALA A 130 -10.45 -8.44 -6.13
CA ALA A 130 -11.83 -8.03 -6.36
C ALA A 130 -12.51 -7.54 -5.08
N PHE A 131 -12.24 -8.19 -3.95
CA PHE A 131 -12.74 -7.76 -2.65
C PHE A 131 -12.17 -6.39 -2.24
N ALA A 132 -10.86 -6.17 -2.42
CA ALA A 132 -10.21 -4.88 -2.18
C ALA A 132 -10.84 -3.77 -3.05
N ALA A 133 -11.09 -4.02 -4.34
CA ALA A 133 -11.75 -3.06 -5.23
C ALA A 133 -13.15 -2.66 -4.72
N ALA A 134 -13.96 -3.63 -4.29
CA ALA A 134 -15.28 -3.37 -3.72
C ALA A 134 -15.19 -2.58 -2.40
N LEU A 135 -14.23 -2.91 -1.52
CA LEU A 135 -13.99 -2.18 -0.29
C LEU A 135 -13.57 -0.72 -0.55
N LEU A 136 -12.80 -0.46 -1.61
CA LEU A 136 -12.42 0.90 -1.99
C LEU A 136 -13.64 1.73 -2.43
N VAL A 137 -14.63 1.13 -3.10
CA VAL A 137 -15.92 1.79 -3.39
C VAL A 137 -16.59 2.22 -2.09
N LEU A 138 -16.70 1.30 -1.12
CA LEU A 138 -17.36 1.57 0.16
C LEU A 138 -16.62 2.61 0.99
N LEU A 139 -15.28 2.53 1.05
CA LEU A 139 -14.45 3.49 1.76
C LEU A 139 -14.54 4.88 1.13
N THR A 140 -14.47 4.96 -0.20
CA THR A 140 -14.60 6.24 -0.92
C THR A 140 -15.96 6.87 -0.66
N PHE A 141 -17.05 6.09 -0.72
CA PHE A 141 -18.40 6.59 -0.43
C PHE A 141 -18.55 7.04 1.03
N LYS A 142 -17.89 6.36 1.97
CA LYS A 142 -17.89 6.73 3.39
C LYS A 142 -17.22 8.09 3.62
N LEU A 143 -16.18 8.39 2.85
CA LEU A 143 -15.44 9.65 2.94
C LEU A 143 -16.15 10.78 2.19
N MET A 144 -16.65 10.49 0.98
CA MET A 144 -17.47 11.40 0.18
C MET A 144 -18.69 10.64 -0.36
N PRO A 145 -19.92 10.94 0.10
CA PRO A 145 -21.18 10.27 -0.31
C PRO A 145 -21.61 10.51 -1.77
N ASP A 146 -20.71 10.22 -2.70
CA ASP A 146 -20.83 10.38 -4.14
C ASP A 146 -20.60 9.02 -4.83
N PRO A 147 -21.64 8.43 -5.43
CA PRO A 147 -21.53 7.11 -6.06
C PRO A 147 -20.60 7.11 -7.28
N ILE A 148 -20.43 8.25 -7.96
CA ILE A 148 -19.54 8.35 -9.13
C ILE A 148 -18.09 8.22 -8.68
N ALA A 149 -17.67 9.03 -7.69
CA ALA A 149 -16.33 8.92 -7.11
C ALA A 149 -16.05 7.54 -6.54
N ALA A 150 -17.03 6.96 -5.84
CA ALA A 150 -16.93 5.63 -5.27
C ALA A 150 -16.72 4.55 -6.36
N GLY A 151 -17.53 4.57 -7.41
CA GLY A 151 -17.39 3.66 -8.55
C GLY A 151 -16.04 3.83 -9.25
N LEU A 152 -15.61 5.08 -9.51
CA LEU A 152 -14.32 5.38 -10.12
C LEU A 152 -13.15 4.80 -9.31
N ALA A 153 -13.15 4.94 -7.99
CA ALA A 153 -12.08 4.41 -7.15
C ALA A 153 -11.95 2.89 -7.27
N GLY A 154 -13.09 2.19 -7.25
CA GLY A 154 -13.15 0.75 -7.45
C GLY A 154 -12.70 0.31 -8.84
N ILE A 155 -13.20 0.96 -9.90
CA ILE A 155 -12.88 0.65 -11.30
C ILE A 155 -11.39 0.90 -11.59
N LEU A 156 -10.87 2.05 -11.16
CA LEU A 156 -9.46 2.40 -11.37
C LEU A 156 -8.54 1.39 -10.69
N PHE A 157 -8.85 0.96 -9.46
CA PHE A 157 -8.07 -0.08 -8.79
C PHE A 157 -8.23 -1.47 -9.44
N ALA A 158 -9.46 -1.84 -9.83
CA ALA A 158 -9.74 -3.11 -10.50
C ALA A 158 -8.91 -3.29 -11.78
N LEU A 159 -8.71 -2.20 -12.54
CA LEU A 159 -7.96 -2.15 -13.79
C LEU A 159 -6.49 -1.71 -13.61
N TYR A 160 -6.02 -1.54 -12.37
CA TYR A 160 -4.72 -0.94 -12.12
C TYR A 160 -3.58 -1.90 -12.50
N PRO A 161 -2.68 -1.54 -13.45
CA PRO A 161 -1.69 -2.47 -13.98
C PRO A 161 -0.80 -3.13 -12.92
N SER A 162 -0.33 -2.36 -11.93
CA SER A 162 0.50 -2.90 -10.86
C SER A 162 -0.24 -3.92 -9.99
N ALA A 163 -1.54 -3.70 -9.72
CA ALA A 163 -2.36 -4.64 -8.98
C ALA A 163 -2.58 -5.93 -9.78
N LEU A 164 -2.88 -5.80 -11.09
CA LEU A 164 -3.05 -6.93 -12.00
C LEU A 164 -1.77 -7.76 -12.14
N HIS A 165 -0.60 -7.12 -12.18
CA HIS A 165 0.68 -7.83 -12.21
C HIS A 165 0.94 -8.66 -10.94
N LEU A 166 0.55 -8.14 -9.77
CA LEU A 166 0.71 -8.84 -8.49
C LEU A 166 -0.19 -10.09 -8.37
N LEU A 167 -1.23 -10.21 -9.19
CA LEU A 167 -2.05 -11.42 -9.27
C LEU A 167 -1.23 -12.62 -9.75
N ASP A 168 -0.32 -12.40 -10.70
CA ASP A 168 0.41 -13.49 -11.35
C ASP A 168 1.46 -14.13 -10.44
N SER A 169 2.11 -13.32 -9.59
CA SER A 169 3.10 -13.78 -8.62
C SER A 169 2.48 -14.36 -7.35
N GLY A 170 1.16 -14.29 -7.18
CA GLY A 170 0.50 -14.76 -5.96
C GLY A 170 0.90 -13.93 -4.74
N ALA A 171 1.07 -12.62 -4.93
CA ALA A 171 1.58 -11.72 -3.91
C ALA A 171 0.55 -11.51 -2.79
N SER A 172 1.03 -11.18 -1.57
CA SER A 172 0.20 -10.90 -0.38
C SER A 172 -0.53 -9.56 -0.44
N GLU A 173 -0.15 -8.69 -1.36
CA GLU A 173 -0.58 -7.29 -1.40
C GLU A 173 -2.08 -7.09 -1.58
N PRO A 174 -2.78 -7.83 -2.45
CA PRO A 174 -4.24 -7.65 -2.56
C PRO A 174 -4.96 -7.94 -1.25
N LEU A 175 -4.52 -8.94 -0.48
CA LEU A 175 -5.04 -9.17 0.88
C LEU A 175 -4.71 -8.00 1.80
N TRP A 176 -3.46 -7.53 1.80
CA TRP A 176 -3.07 -6.37 2.62
C TRP A 176 -3.93 -5.14 2.32
N VAL A 177 -4.20 -4.83 1.04
CA VAL A 177 -5.08 -3.71 0.64
C VAL A 177 -6.50 -3.95 1.13
N ALA A 178 -7.03 -5.17 1.03
CA ALA A 178 -8.35 -5.51 1.56
C ALA A 178 -8.42 -5.31 3.08
N THR A 179 -7.45 -5.84 3.83
CA THR A 179 -7.36 -5.74 5.29
C THR A 179 -7.25 -4.27 5.74
N VAL A 180 -6.36 -3.48 5.14
CA VAL A 180 -6.21 -2.06 5.50
C VAL A 180 -7.45 -1.25 5.14
N THR A 181 -8.01 -1.44 3.94
CA THR A 181 -9.24 -0.74 3.52
C THR A 181 -10.42 -1.07 4.43
N LEU A 182 -10.61 -2.35 4.79
CA LEU A 182 -11.64 -2.77 5.74
C LEU A 182 -11.39 -2.15 7.12
N GLY A 183 -10.14 -2.19 7.61
CA GLY A 183 -9.73 -1.56 8.85
C GLY A 183 -10.07 -0.07 8.89
N LEU A 184 -9.80 0.68 7.81
CA LEU A 184 -10.13 2.10 7.72
C LEU A 184 -11.65 2.36 7.67
N LEU A 185 -12.40 1.53 6.93
CA LEU A 185 -13.86 1.62 6.87
C LEU A 185 -14.49 1.44 8.27
N LEU A 186 -13.98 0.48 9.04
CA LEU A 186 -14.37 0.24 10.43
C LEU A 186 -13.90 1.38 11.35
N LEU A 187 -12.69 1.91 11.16
CA LEU A 187 -12.12 2.98 11.98
C LEU A 187 -12.95 4.27 11.88
N PHE A 188 -13.45 4.57 10.67
CA PHE A 188 -14.35 5.69 10.41
C PHE A 188 -15.79 5.43 10.87
N THR A 189 -16.05 4.28 11.51
CA THR A 189 -17.32 3.94 12.14
C THR A 189 -17.14 3.88 13.66
N LYS A 190 -17.64 4.91 14.38
CA LYS A 190 -17.35 5.13 15.81
C LYS A 190 -17.46 3.89 16.71
N ARG A 191 -18.49 3.06 16.51
CA ARG A 191 -18.77 1.86 17.32
C ARG A 191 -17.81 0.69 17.05
N LEU A 192 -17.08 0.71 15.94
CA LEU A 192 -16.25 -0.40 15.47
C LEU A 192 -14.74 -0.09 15.55
N ARG A 193 -14.33 0.99 16.21
CA ARG A 193 -12.92 1.42 16.28
C ARG A 193 -11.98 0.39 16.91
N ALA A 194 -12.42 -0.34 17.93
CA ALA A 194 -11.62 -1.40 18.55
C ALA A 194 -11.37 -2.56 17.58
N VAL A 195 -12.42 -3.01 16.88
CA VAL A 195 -12.34 -4.03 15.82
C VAL A 195 -11.45 -3.52 14.68
N ALA A 196 -11.61 -2.26 14.29
CA ALA A 196 -10.78 -1.62 13.28
C ALA A 196 -9.29 -1.67 13.63
N ALA A 197 -8.93 -1.39 14.88
CA ALA A 197 -7.55 -1.45 15.33
C ALA A 197 -6.97 -2.86 15.22
N LEU A 198 -7.73 -3.89 15.62
CA LEU A 198 -7.31 -5.28 15.46
C LEU A 198 -7.15 -5.68 13.98
N VAL A 199 -8.11 -5.31 13.13
CA VAL A 199 -8.05 -5.57 11.67
C VAL A 199 -6.86 -4.85 11.04
N LEU A 200 -6.61 -3.58 11.38
CA LEU A 200 -5.40 -2.88 10.94
C LEU A 200 -4.13 -3.55 11.47
N GLY A 201 -4.15 -4.05 12.70
CA GLY A 201 -3.05 -4.81 13.29
C GLY A 201 -2.74 -6.12 12.56
N LEU A 202 -3.76 -6.81 12.03
CA LEU A 202 -3.57 -8.00 11.21
C LEU A 202 -2.73 -7.71 9.98
N SER A 203 -2.87 -6.53 9.37
CA SER A 203 -2.09 -6.18 8.16
C SER A 203 -0.58 -6.16 8.38
N VAL A 204 -0.10 -6.05 9.63
CA VAL A 204 1.32 -6.20 9.99
C VAL A 204 1.81 -7.63 9.69
N LEU A 205 0.91 -8.61 9.76
CA LEU A 205 1.16 -10.02 9.47
C LEU A 205 1.12 -10.36 7.97
N SER A 206 0.80 -9.41 7.08
CA SER A 206 1.16 -9.46 5.65
C SER A 206 2.40 -8.63 5.35
N ARG A 207 2.55 -7.50 6.04
CA ARG A 207 3.58 -6.48 5.78
C ARG A 207 4.19 -5.99 7.09
N PRO A 208 5.30 -6.58 7.55
CA PRO A 208 5.99 -6.21 8.80
C PRO A 208 6.32 -4.73 8.94
N ASN A 209 6.60 -4.06 7.82
CA ASN A 209 6.90 -2.63 7.82
C ASN A 209 5.70 -1.75 8.25
N PHE A 210 4.49 -2.29 8.28
CA PHE A 210 3.33 -1.58 8.81
C PHE A 210 3.31 -1.53 10.35
N LEU A 211 4.23 -2.22 11.04
CA LEU A 211 4.36 -2.20 12.50
C LEU A 211 4.55 -0.77 13.05
N ILE A 212 5.26 0.09 12.33
CA ILE A 212 5.52 1.48 12.75
C ILE A 212 4.35 2.44 12.47
N PHE A 213 3.26 1.95 11.88
CA PHE A 213 2.13 2.78 11.45
C PHE A 213 1.53 3.66 12.56
N PRO A 214 1.27 3.19 13.80
CA PRO A 214 0.73 4.06 14.84
C PRO A 214 1.62 5.28 15.13
N ALA A 215 2.93 5.08 15.23
CA ALA A 215 3.88 6.17 15.47
C ALA A 215 3.85 7.19 14.32
N LEU A 216 3.85 6.72 13.08
CA LEU A 216 3.77 7.57 11.89
C LEU A 216 2.42 8.26 11.74
N LEU A 217 1.33 7.63 12.21
CA LEU A 217 0.01 8.23 12.25
C LEU A 217 -0.03 9.41 13.23
N ALA A 218 0.61 9.27 14.40
CA ALA A 218 0.74 10.36 15.38
C ALA A 218 1.59 11.52 14.82
N ILE A 219 2.71 11.23 14.16
CA ILE A 219 3.55 12.23 13.49
C ILE A 219 2.77 12.95 12.39
N SER A 220 2.05 12.21 11.54
CA SER A 220 1.24 12.77 10.46
C SER A 220 0.10 13.64 11.03
N ALA A 221 -0.55 13.20 12.11
CA ALA A 221 -1.57 13.99 12.80
C ALA A 221 -0.98 15.28 13.40
N LEU A 222 0.22 15.24 13.97
CA LEU A 222 0.93 16.41 14.48
C LEU A 222 1.22 17.45 13.39
N MET A 223 1.60 16.98 12.20
CA MET A 223 1.91 17.82 11.04
C MET A 223 0.65 18.46 10.43
N CYS A 224 -0.44 17.69 10.32
CA CYS A 224 -1.65 18.12 9.59
C CYS A 224 -2.75 18.71 10.49
N ASN A 225 -2.91 18.21 11.73
CA ASN A 225 -3.95 18.65 12.66
C ASN A 225 -3.64 18.29 14.14
N ARG A 226 -2.97 19.21 14.84
CA ARG A 226 -2.65 19.05 16.27
C ARG A 226 -3.87 18.84 17.17
N ALA A 227 -5.08 19.26 16.75
CA ALA A 227 -6.28 19.06 17.57
C ALA A 227 -6.65 17.58 17.75
N LEU A 228 -6.20 16.70 16.85
CA LEU A 228 -6.43 15.26 16.98
C LEU A 228 -5.71 14.64 18.18
N LEU A 229 -4.65 15.28 18.69
CA LEU A 229 -3.94 14.85 19.89
C LEU A 229 -4.75 15.01 21.18
N ARG A 230 -5.86 15.76 21.15
CA ARG A 230 -6.79 15.83 22.29
C ARG A 230 -7.36 14.45 22.66
N HIS A 231 -7.31 13.49 21.75
CA HIS A 231 -7.79 12.12 21.94
C HIS A 231 -6.65 11.11 22.19
N TRP A 232 -5.49 11.55 22.72
CA TRP A 232 -4.32 10.70 22.90
C TRP A 232 -4.59 9.41 23.70
N ARG A 233 -5.46 9.43 24.72
CA ARG A 233 -5.83 8.22 25.48
C ARG A 233 -6.49 7.15 24.62
N GLN A 234 -7.44 7.57 23.78
CA GLN A 234 -8.09 6.68 22.82
C GLN A 234 -7.08 6.18 21.79
N PHE A 235 -6.19 7.06 21.33
CA PHE A 235 -5.14 6.68 20.38
C PHE A 235 -4.19 5.62 20.97
N ILE A 236 -3.75 5.75 22.23
CA ILE A 236 -2.94 4.74 22.91
C ILE A 236 -3.70 3.42 23.01
N ALA A 237 -4.95 3.43 23.49
CA ALA A 237 -5.75 2.21 23.62
C ALA A 237 -5.93 1.48 22.27
N LEU A 238 -6.23 2.22 21.19
CA LEU A 238 -6.33 1.65 19.84
C LEU A 238 -4.97 1.17 19.32
N SER A 239 -3.88 1.87 19.63
CA SER A 239 -2.53 1.44 19.25
C SER A 239 -2.13 0.15 19.97
N SER A 240 -2.47 0.00 21.24
CA SER A 240 -2.26 -1.25 21.98
C SER A 240 -3.02 -2.42 21.33
N LEU A 241 -4.30 -2.21 20.95
CA LEU A 241 -5.07 -3.23 20.22
C LEU A 241 -4.46 -3.56 18.85
N PHE A 242 -3.94 -2.55 18.14
CA PHE A 242 -3.25 -2.75 16.86
C PHE A 242 -2.03 -3.67 16.99
N PHE A 243 -1.30 -3.63 18.10
CA PHE A 243 -0.12 -4.48 18.31
C PHE A 243 -0.46 -5.92 18.75
N VAL A 244 -1.71 -6.24 19.09
CA VAL A 244 -2.08 -7.59 19.57
C VAL A 244 -1.76 -8.68 18.54
N PRO A 245 -2.14 -8.58 17.25
CA PRO A 245 -1.85 -9.65 16.29
C PRO A 245 -0.35 -9.90 16.08
N SER A 246 0.45 -8.82 15.97
CA SER A 246 1.90 -8.93 15.79
C SER A 246 2.60 -9.45 17.06
N ALA A 247 2.14 -9.05 18.25
CA ALA A 247 2.64 -9.57 19.51
C ALA A 247 2.36 -11.07 19.67
N LEU A 248 1.16 -11.54 19.32
CA LEU A 248 0.83 -12.97 19.36
C LEU A 248 1.73 -13.79 18.41
N TRP A 249 1.99 -13.27 17.20
CA TRP A 249 2.90 -13.93 16.28
C TRP A 249 4.36 -13.93 16.77
N ALA A 250 4.83 -12.81 17.33
CA ALA A 250 6.17 -12.72 17.90
C ALA A 250 6.35 -13.64 19.12
N LEU A 251 5.31 -13.81 19.95
CA LEU A 251 5.29 -14.78 21.04
C LEU A 251 5.39 -16.22 20.53
N ARG A 252 4.67 -16.57 19.45
CA ARG A 252 4.83 -17.86 18.78
C ARG A 252 6.28 -18.05 18.33
N ASN A 253 6.87 -17.07 17.67
CA ASN A 253 8.26 -17.16 17.21
C ASN A 253 9.25 -17.27 18.38
N HIS A 254 8.99 -16.59 19.50
CA HIS A 254 9.77 -16.72 20.71
C HIS A 254 9.69 -18.13 21.30
N SER A 255 8.50 -18.74 21.33
CA SER A 255 8.35 -20.12 21.81
C SER A 255 9.11 -21.15 20.96
N VAL A 256 9.28 -20.89 19.67
CA VAL A 256 10.00 -21.78 18.73
C VAL A 256 11.51 -21.54 18.77
N SER A 257 11.96 -20.29 18.87
CA SER A 257 13.35 -19.91 18.63
C SER A 257 14.10 -19.31 19.82
N GLY A 258 13.38 -19.02 20.91
CA GLY A 258 13.89 -18.26 22.05
C GLY A 258 14.07 -16.75 21.77
N LYS A 259 13.73 -16.25 20.58
CA LYS A 259 13.86 -14.83 20.21
C LYS A 259 12.51 -14.19 19.90
N PHE A 260 12.27 -13.01 20.47
CA PHE A 260 11.08 -12.22 20.21
C PHE A 260 11.25 -11.43 18.91
N LEU A 261 10.83 -12.03 17.80
CA LEU A 261 10.94 -11.46 16.46
C LEU A 261 9.67 -11.73 15.65
N LEU A 262 9.35 -10.83 14.73
CA LEU A 262 8.18 -11.00 13.85
C LEU A 262 8.49 -11.90 12.65
N SER A 263 9.72 -11.84 12.15
CA SER A 263 10.22 -12.62 11.02
C SER A 263 11.75 -12.68 11.04
N ALA A 264 12.32 -13.82 10.65
CA ALA A 264 13.75 -14.10 10.52
C ALA A 264 14.24 -13.96 9.06
N VAL A 265 13.73 -12.96 8.34
CA VAL A 265 14.20 -12.57 6.99
C VAL A 265 14.69 -11.12 6.95
N GLN A 266 14.71 -10.44 8.09
CA GLN A 266 15.04 -9.02 8.18
C GLN A 266 16.50 -8.77 7.83
N GLY A 267 17.42 -9.59 8.33
CA GLY A 267 18.84 -9.51 8.04
C GLY A 267 19.14 -9.81 6.58
N GLU A 268 18.50 -10.82 6.00
CA GLU A 268 18.61 -11.12 4.56
C GLU A 268 18.11 -9.94 3.71
N THR A 269 16.96 -9.36 4.08
CA THR A 269 16.42 -8.18 3.40
C THR A 269 17.35 -6.98 3.55
N PHE A 270 17.89 -6.77 4.75
CA PHE A 270 18.78 -5.66 5.07
C PHE A 270 20.10 -5.77 4.31
N TYR A 271 20.79 -6.91 4.37
CA TYR A 271 22.04 -7.11 3.64
C TYR A 271 21.87 -7.09 2.14
N GLY A 272 20.82 -7.74 1.62
CA GLY A 272 20.52 -7.73 0.19
C GLY A 272 20.29 -6.33 -0.38
N GLY A 273 19.90 -5.36 0.45
CA GLY A 273 19.85 -3.94 0.10
C GLY A 273 21.08 -3.12 0.49
N ASN A 274 21.94 -3.60 1.39
CA ASN A 274 23.12 -2.91 1.93
C ASN A 274 24.40 -3.74 1.67
N ASN A 275 24.84 -3.84 0.41
CA ASN A 275 26.03 -4.60 0.01
C ASN A 275 26.76 -3.91 -1.17
N PRO A 276 27.99 -4.34 -1.52
CA PRO A 276 28.78 -3.71 -2.58
C PRO A 276 28.03 -3.67 -3.92
N LEU A 277 27.39 -4.78 -4.30
CA LEU A 277 26.73 -4.93 -5.60
C LEU A 277 25.66 -3.86 -5.81
N VAL A 278 24.71 -3.71 -4.88
CA VAL A 278 23.62 -2.73 -5.00
C VAL A 278 24.05 -1.28 -4.73
N ALA A 279 25.28 -1.05 -4.24
CA ALA A 279 25.84 0.28 -4.03
C ALA A 279 26.64 0.78 -5.25
N THR A 280 27.31 -0.12 -5.97
CA THR A 280 28.23 0.25 -7.06
C THR A 280 27.69 -0.04 -8.45
N ASP A 281 26.96 -1.14 -8.64
CA ASP A 281 26.38 -1.53 -9.93
C ASP A 281 25.15 -0.66 -10.26
N LEU A 282 25.18 0.05 -11.39
CA LEU A 282 24.09 0.91 -11.81
C LEU A 282 22.80 0.12 -12.09
N ASP A 283 22.92 -1.11 -12.61
CA ASP A 283 21.78 -1.97 -12.95
C ASP A 283 21.06 -2.51 -11.72
N ARG A 284 21.74 -2.49 -10.57
CA ARG A 284 21.21 -2.91 -9.26
C ARG A 284 21.19 -1.78 -8.22
N LEU A 285 21.51 -0.55 -8.61
CA LEU A 285 21.69 0.57 -7.69
C LEU A 285 20.45 0.81 -6.82
N GLY A 286 20.59 0.60 -5.52
CA GLY A 286 19.50 0.77 -4.54
C GLY A 286 18.38 -0.27 -4.63
N TYR A 287 18.57 -1.36 -5.37
CA TYR A 287 17.64 -2.50 -5.42
C TYR A 287 17.88 -3.46 -4.26
N TRP A 288 17.46 -4.71 -4.43
CA TRP A 288 17.73 -5.81 -3.54
C TRP A 288 18.32 -6.99 -4.34
N ALA A 289 19.42 -7.54 -3.85
CA ALA A 289 20.02 -8.76 -4.38
C ALA A 289 19.85 -9.89 -3.37
N PHE A 290 19.62 -11.11 -3.85
CA PHE A 290 19.71 -12.28 -2.96
C PHE A 290 21.14 -12.37 -2.43
N PRO A 291 21.36 -12.72 -1.15
CA PRO A 291 22.71 -12.88 -0.63
C PRO A 291 23.58 -13.85 -1.44
N ASP A 292 22.96 -14.92 -1.97
CA ASP A 292 23.65 -15.91 -2.82
C ASP A 292 24.16 -15.31 -4.16
N ASP A 293 23.62 -14.17 -4.60
CA ASP A 293 24.06 -13.45 -5.80
C ASP A 293 25.19 -12.43 -5.51
N ILE A 294 25.56 -12.23 -4.24
CA ILE A 294 26.59 -11.25 -3.84
C ILE A 294 27.97 -11.92 -3.96
N PRO A 295 28.90 -11.38 -4.77
CA PRO A 295 30.21 -11.98 -4.94
C PRO A 295 30.98 -12.13 -3.63
N GLY A 296 31.47 -13.33 -3.36
CA GLY A 296 32.23 -13.66 -2.15
C GLY A 296 31.38 -14.00 -0.92
N GLU A 297 30.04 -13.91 -1.02
CA GLU A 297 29.15 -14.29 0.07
C GLU A 297 29.05 -15.80 0.22
N ILE A 298 28.89 -16.28 1.47
CA ILE A 298 28.67 -17.70 1.73
C ILE A 298 27.22 -18.04 1.35
N PRO A 299 26.99 -19.02 0.45
CA PRO A 299 25.63 -19.37 0.06
C PRO A 299 24.78 -19.76 1.27
N LYS A 300 23.53 -19.29 1.31
CA LYS A 300 22.58 -19.51 2.41
C LYS A 300 22.40 -20.98 2.75
N ARG A 301 22.41 -21.85 1.74
CA ARG A 301 22.35 -23.31 1.91
C ARG A 301 23.57 -23.89 2.65
N VAL A 302 24.75 -23.28 2.52
CA VAL A 302 25.96 -23.68 3.24
C VAL A 302 25.89 -23.22 4.69
N LEU A 303 25.47 -21.98 4.94
CA LEU A 303 25.24 -21.46 6.30
C LEU A 303 24.22 -22.31 7.05
N ALA A 304 23.12 -22.68 6.40
CA ALA A 304 22.04 -23.46 7.01
C ALA A 304 22.44 -24.88 7.45
N ARG A 305 23.61 -25.39 7.03
CA ARG A 305 24.13 -26.68 7.52
C ARG A 305 24.52 -26.63 9.00
N HIS A 306 24.85 -25.44 9.51
CA HIS A 306 25.34 -25.25 10.87
C HIS A 306 24.66 -24.07 11.60
N MET A 307 23.77 -23.35 10.92
CA MET A 307 23.00 -22.25 11.47
C MET A 307 21.49 -22.48 11.31
N ASN A 308 20.73 -22.17 12.35
CA ASN A 308 19.27 -22.06 12.27
C ASN A 308 18.84 -20.75 11.60
N GLN A 309 17.53 -20.60 11.33
CA GLN A 309 16.97 -19.43 10.65
C GLN A 309 17.35 -18.10 11.33
N VAL A 310 17.32 -18.06 12.66
CA VAL A 310 17.62 -16.85 13.44
C VAL A 310 19.11 -16.51 13.38
N GLN A 311 19.98 -17.51 13.40
CA GLN A 311 21.43 -17.32 13.28
C GLN A 311 21.80 -16.80 11.88
N VAL A 312 21.17 -17.33 10.83
CA VAL A 312 21.36 -16.82 9.46
C VAL A 312 20.84 -15.39 9.31
N ASP A 313 19.69 -15.07 9.90
CA ASP A 313 19.16 -13.70 9.91
C ASP A 313 20.13 -12.73 10.60
N GLN A 314 20.64 -13.10 11.78
CA GLN A 314 21.63 -12.30 12.50
C GLN A 314 22.95 -12.15 11.72
N TYR A 315 23.44 -13.22 11.10
CA TYR A 315 24.63 -13.20 10.25
C TYR A 315 24.48 -12.14 9.13
N TYR A 316 23.40 -12.18 8.36
CA TYR A 316 23.20 -11.19 7.29
C TYR A 316 22.98 -9.77 7.85
N MET A 317 22.27 -9.63 8.97
CA MET A 317 22.14 -8.32 9.64
C MET A 317 23.50 -7.73 9.98
N ASP A 318 24.44 -8.54 10.45
CA ASP A 318 25.79 -8.10 10.79
C ASP A 318 26.64 -7.80 9.55
N GLN A 319 26.50 -8.58 8.47
CA GLN A 319 27.15 -8.29 7.17
C GLN A 319 26.71 -6.93 6.61
N GLY A 320 25.41 -6.64 6.60
CA GLY A 320 24.91 -5.34 6.15
C GLY A 320 25.41 -4.17 6.98
N LYS A 321 25.49 -4.33 8.31
CA LYS A 321 26.04 -3.30 9.20
C LYS A 321 27.53 -3.10 8.98
N ALA A 322 28.29 -4.19 8.80
CA ALA A 322 29.71 -4.13 8.51
C ALA A 322 29.98 -3.38 7.20
N PHE A 323 29.22 -3.69 6.15
CA PHE A 323 29.30 -3.00 4.87
C PHE A 323 29.07 -1.48 5.02
N LEU A 324 27.99 -1.07 5.70
CA LEU A 324 27.68 0.35 5.88
C LEU A 324 28.75 1.11 6.66
N ARG A 325 29.33 0.49 7.69
CA ARG A 325 30.43 1.10 8.47
C ARG A 325 31.68 1.29 7.62
N ALA A 326 32.03 0.29 6.81
CA ALA A 326 33.20 0.34 5.94
C ALA A 326 33.02 1.28 4.73
N ASN A 327 31.78 1.53 4.29
CA ASN A 327 31.46 2.23 3.04
C ASN A 327 30.50 3.41 3.23
N TRP A 328 30.60 4.15 4.34
CA TRP A 328 29.67 5.24 4.67
C TRP A 328 29.59 6.32 3.58
N VAL A 329 30.66 6.54 2.80
CA VAL A 329 30.70 7.49 1.67
C VAL A 329 29.77 7.07 0.52
N LEU A 330 29.52 5.75 0.33
CA LEU A 330 28.59 5.25 -0.69
C LEU A 330 27.13 5.38 -0.26
N TYR A 331 26.87 5.62 1.02
CA TYR A 331 25.52 5.58 1.58
C TYR A 331 24.56 6.61 0.95
N PRO A 332 24.93 7.89 0.74
CA PRO A 332 24.04 8.85 0.07
C PRO A 332 23.65 8.44 -1.36
N ARG A 333 24.59 7.84 -2.12
CA ARG A 333 24.32 7.32 -3.47
C ARG A 333 23.36 6.14 -3.42
N LEU A 334 23.54 5.23 -2.46
CA LEU A 334 22.67 4.08 -2.25
C LEU A 334 21.25 4.52 -1.88
N GLU A 335 21.10 5.47 -0.97
CA GLU A 335 19.80 6.05 -0.58
C GLU A 335 19.09 6.73 -1.73
N LEU A 336 19.81 7.53 -2.53
CA LEU A 336 19.25 8.12 -3.75
C LEU A 336 18.74 7.04 -4.71
N GLY A 337 19.53 5.97 -4.93
CA GLY A 337 19.12 4.82 -5.72
C GLY A 337 17.83 4.18 -5.22
N ARG A 338 17.69 3.99 -3.91
CA ARG A 338 16.51 3.38 -3.27
C ARG A 338 15.25 4.23 -3.45
N ILE A 339 15.37 5.53 -3.23
CA ILE A 339 14.28 6.49 -3.40
C ILE A 339 13.84 6.52 -4.86
N LEU A 340 14.79 6.64 -5.79
CA LEU A 340 14.50 6.61 -7.22
C LEU A 340 13.81 5.30 -7.60
N ARG A 341 14.33 4.12 -7.24
CA ARG A 341 13.67 2.85 -7.59
C ARG A 341 12.29 2.65 -6.99
N SER A 342 12.02 3.22 -5.81
CA SER A 342 10.72 3.06 -5.15
C SER A 342 9.67 4.00 -5.72
N PHE A 343 10.03 5.27 -5.94
CA PHE A 343 9.08 6.35 -6.22
C PHE A 343 9.18 6.90 -7.63
N TRP A 344 10.24 6.58 -8.38
CA TRP A 344 10.29 6.91 -9.79
C TRP A 344 9.38 5.93 -10.54
N PRO A 345 8.33 6.41 -11.21
CA PRO A 345 7.35 5.51 -11.80
C PRO A 345 7.89 4.81 -13.04
N LEU A 346 9.01 5.25 -13.64
CA LEU A 346 9.54 4.63 -14.86
C LEU A 346 10.34 3.36 -14.55
N PRO A 347 10.22 2.31 -15.39
CA PRO A 347 11.02 1.12 -15.25
C PRO A 347 12.50 1.44 -15.43
N TRP A 348 13.33 0.81 -14.60
CA TRP A 348 14.80 0.93 -14.68
C TRP A 348 15.34 0.33 -15.98
N VAL A 349 14.78 -0.81 -16.38
CA VAL A 349 15.09 -1.47 -17.66
C VAL A 349 14.06 -1.03 -18.70
N PRO A 350 14.49 -0.41 -19.81
CA PRO A 350 13.56 0.07 -20.83
C PRO A 350 12.71 -1.06 -21.42
N ASN A 351 11.41 -1.00 -21.19
CA ASN A 351 10.45 -1.95 -21.74
C ASN A 351 9.12 -1.23 -21.99
N VAL A 352 8.65 -1.20 -23.24
CA VAL A 352 7.43 -0.47 -23.65
C VAL A 352 6.21 -0.87 -22.81
N LYS A 353 6.05 -2.16 -22.50
CA LYS A 353 4.94 -2.65 -21.67
C LYS A 353 5.06 -2.13 -20.23
N ALA A 354 6.28 -2.10 -19.70
CA ALA A 354 6.53 -1.57 -18.36
C ALA A 354 6.30 -0.05 -18.31
N TYR A 355 6.76 0.71 -19.32
CA TYR A 355 6.47 2.15 -19.44
C TYR A 355 4.96 2.42 -19.50
N ALA A 356 4.21 1.67 -20.31
CA ALA A 356 2.77 1.81 -20.40
C ALA A 356 2.09 1.54 -19.04
N ALA A 357 2.51 0.49 -18.33
CA ALA A 357 2.01 0.17 -16.98
C ALA A 357 2.39 1.24 -15.93
N SER A 358 3.48 1.98 -16.16
CA SER A 358 3.98 3.05 -15.30
C SER A 358 3.27 4.40 -15.46
N VAL A 359 2.64 4.66 -16.62
CA VAL A 359 1.93 5.93 -16.86
C VAL A 359 0.83 6.19 -15.82
N PRO A 360 -0.07 5.23 -15.51
CA PRO A 360 -1.07 5.43 -14.45
C PRO A 360 -0.44 5.79 -13.10
N ARG A 361 0.68 5.15 -12.74
CA ARG A 361 1.41 5.43 -11.50
C ARG A 361 1.98 6.85 -11.48
N LEU A 362 2.61 7.30 -12.58
CA LEU A 362 3.09 8.67 -12.71
C LEU A 362 1.96 9.68 -12.52
N LEU A 363 0.80 9.46 -13.15
CA LEU A 363 -0.37 10.34 -13.01
C LEU A 363 -0.90 10.37 -11.57
N LEU A 364 -0.92 9.22 -10.88
CA LEU A 364 -1.29 9.17 -9.46
C LEU A 364 -0.32 10.00 -8.60
N TYR A 365 0.98 9.89 -8.85
CA TYR A 365 1.99 10.61 -8.07
C TYR A 365 1.96 12.12 -8.33
N LEU A 366 1.80 12.53 -9.59
CA LEU A 366 1.62 13.95 -9.94
C LEU A 366 0.37 14.53 -9.28
N THR A 367 -0.73 13.77 -9.26
CA THR A 367 -1.96 14.22 -8.60
C THR A 367 -1.77 14.31 -7.09
N PHE A 368 -1.10 13.32 -6.48
CA PHE A 368 -0.76 13.35 -5.05
C PHE A 368 0.10 14.57 -4.69
N LEU A 369 1.15 14.84 -5.46
CA LEU A 369 2.01 16.02 -5.25
C LEU A 369 1.23 17.32 -5.40
N SER A 370 0.31 17.40 -6.38
CA SER A 370 -0.57 18.56 -6.54
C SER A 370 -1.48 18.79 -5.32
N VAL A 371 -2.06 17.71 -4.78
CA VAL A 371 -2.88 17.77 -3.55
C VAL A 371 -2.03 18.18 -2.34
N LEU A 372 -0.82 17.63 -2.22
CA LEU A 372 0.10 17.93 -1.13
C LEU A 372 0.53 19.41 -1.15
N VAL A 373 0.96 19.92 -2.31
CA VAL A 373 1.43 21.31 -2.50
C VAL A 373 0.29 22.30 -2.32
N SER A 374 -0.92 21.98 -2.81
CA SER A 374 -2.07 22.86 -2.63
C SER A 374 -2.59 22.89 -1.19
N GLY A 375 -2.25 21.90 -0.35
CA GLY A 375 -2.81 21.71 0.99
C GLY A 375 -4.31 21.40 0.99
N LYS A 376 -4.93 21.21 -0.18
CA LYS A 376 -6.37 21.00 -0.37
C LYS A 376 -6.71 19.52 -0.31
N TRP A 377 -6.41 18.90 0.83
CA TRP A 377 -6.87 17.53 1.09
C TRP A 377 -8.39 17.49 1.10
N LEU A 378 -8.96 16.60 0.29
CA LEU A 378 -10.41 16.44 0.18
C LEU A 378 -11.02 15.93 1.50
N ASP A 379 -10.35 14.98 2.14
CA ASP A 379 -10.63 14.55 3.51
C ASP A 379 -9.33 14.53 4.33
N GLN A 380 -9.33 15.27 5.45
CA GLN A 380 -8.16 15.43 6.30
C GLN A 380 -7.73 14.12 6.98
N ARG A 381 -8.68 13.23 7.30
CA ARG A 381 -8.39 11.96 7.98
C ARG A 381 -7.72 10.99 7.03
N LEU A 382 -8.23 10.87 5.81
CA LEU A 382 -7.58 10.10 4.76
C LEU A 382 -6.19 10.68 4.45
N GLY A 383 -6.05 12.00 4.35
CA GLY A 383 -4.75 12.64 4.13
C GLY A 383 -3.70 12.27 5.19
N ILE A 384 -4.07 12.28 6.47
CA ILE A 384 -3.20 11.87 7.57
C ILE A 384 -2.80 10.39 7.47
N VAL A 385 -3.75 9.50 7.13
CA VAL A 385 -3.49 8.07 6.95
C VAL A 385 -2.57 7.82 5.76
N THR A 386 -2.86 8.44 4.61
CA THR A 386 -2.03 8.33 3.40
C THR A 386 -0.61 8.84 3.66
N LEU A 387 -0.46 9.96 4.37
CA LEU A 387 0.86 10.48 4.77
C LEU A 387 1.61 9.49 5.68
N ALA A 388 0.92 8.89 6.66
CA ALA A 388 1.54 7.89 7.54
C ALA A 388 2.00 6.64 6.78
N ILE A 389 1.20 6.17 5.80
CA ILE A 389 1.58 5.06 4.92
C ILE A 389 2.79 5.44 4.07
N PHE A 390 2.80 6.64 3.47
CA PHE A 390 3.92 7.15 2.69
C PHE A 390 5.22 7.22 3.51
N LEU A 391 5.16 7.80 4.72
CA LEU A 391 6.30 7.84 5.63
C LEU A 391 6.78 6.42 6.00
N GLY A 392 5.86 5.47 6.15
CA GLY A 392 6.22 4.07 6.46
C GLY A 392 6.96 3.40 5.32
N ILE A 393 6.50 3.63 4.09
CA ILE A 393 7.20 3.17 2.89
C ILE A 393 8.56 3.84 2.78
N LEU A 394 8.65 5.16 3.02
CA LEU A 394 9.92 5.88 2.97
C LEU A 394 10.93 5.31 3.97
N VAL A 395 10.54 5.09 5.23
CA VAL A 395 11.41 4.46 6.24
C VAL A 395 11.84 3.06 5.79
N THR A 396 10.91 2.28 5.22
CA THR A 396 11.22 0.93 4.71
C THR A 396 12.23 0.98 3.57
N THR A 397 12.00 1.86 2.60
CA THR A 397 12.87 2.08 1.44
C THR A 397 14.28 2.49 1.87
N MET A 398 14.38 3.42 2.82
CA MET A 398 15.68 3.91 3.31
C MET A 398 16.41 2.92 4.21
N THR A 399 15.69 1.99 4.85
CA THR A 399 16.33 0.99 5.73
C THR A 399 16.77 -0.23 4.95
N PHE A 400 15.93 -0.71 4.02
CA PHE A 400 16.08 -1.99 3.36
C PHE A 400 16.49 -1.83 1.90
N CYS A 401 15.53 -1.58 1.01
CA CYS A 401 15.80 -1.52 -0.42
C CYS A 401 14.74 -0.73 -1.18
N GLY A 402 15.12 -0.25 -2.36
CA GLY A 402 14.22 0.44 -3.26
C GLY A 402 13.46 -0.54 -4.14
N ASN A 403 12.15 -0.65 -3.95
CA ASN A 403 11.30 -1.49 -4.77
C ASN A 403 9.92 -0.86 -4.95
N SER A 404 9.48 -0.69 -6.19
CA SER A 404 8.15 -0.14 -6.51
C SER A 404 6.98 -0.97 -5.95
N ARG A 405 7.24 -2.24 -5.60
CA ARG A 405 6.31 -3.12 -4.86
C ARG A 405 5.94 -2.55 -3.49
N TYR A 406 6.82 -1.80 -2.83
CA TYR A 406 6.49 -1.14 -1.56
C TYR A 406 5.61 0.09 -1.79
N ALA A 407 5.88 0.87 -2.84
CA ALA A 407 5.08 2.03 -3.21
C ALA A 407 3.64 1.64 -3.61
N PHE A 408 3.42 0.41 -4.10
CA PHE A 408 2.07 -0.12 -4.32
C PHE A 408 1.16 0.00 -3.08
N CYS A 409 1.71 -0.09 -1.87
CA CYS A 409 0.91 -0.03 -0.65
C CYS A 409 0.23 1.33 -0.42
N MET A 410 0.72 2.43 -1.02
CA MET A 410 0.04 3.74 -0.94
C MET A 410 -0.93 4.00 -2.10
N GLU A 411 -0.71 3.37 -3.25
CA GLU A 411 -1.44 3.64 -4.50
C GLU A 411 -2.96 3.51 -4.41
N PRO A 412 -3.54 2.48 -3.75
CA PRO A 412 -5.00 2.38 -3.55
C PRO A 412 -5.61 3.62 -2.90
N PHE A 413 -4.90 4.23 -1.94
CA PHE A 413 -5.39 5.40 -1.22
C PHE A 413 -5.22 6.69 -2.02
N LEU A 414 -4.23 6.74 -2.92
CA LEU A 414 -4.10 7.81 -3.91
C LEU A 414 -5.23 7.74 -4.94
N ILE A 415 -5.62 6.54 -5.38
CA ILE A 415 -6.74 6.31 -6.30
C ILE A 415 -8.04 6.89 -5.72
N ILE A 416 -8.30 6.76 -4.42
CA ILE A 416 -9.45 7.39 -3.75
C ILE A 416 -9.44 8.91 -3.96
N GLN A 417 -8.31 9.56 -3.68
CA GLN A 417 -8.18 11.03 -3.80
C GLN A 417 -8.39 11.49 -5.25
N VAL A 418 -7.78 10.79 -6.21
CA VAL A 418 -7.94 11.08 -7.65
C VAL A 418 -9.40 10.92 -8.08
N SER A 419 -10.08 9.87 -7.62
CA SER A 419 -11.48 9.60 -7.96
C SER A 419 -12.44 10.66 -7.41
N ILE A 420 -12.19 11.11 -6.19
CA ILE A 420 -12.93 12.21 -5.57
C ILE A 420 -12.73 13.51 -6.35
N ALA A 421 -11.48 13.85 -6.69
CA ALA A 421 -11.14 15.05 -7.45
C ALA A 421 -11.77 15.03 -8.85
N ALA A 422 -11.66 13.91 -9.57
CA ALA A 422 -12.24 13.73 -10.90
C ALA A 422 -13.77 13.90 -10.90
N SER A 423 -14.46 13.30 -9.92
CA SER A 423 -15.92 13.47 -9.79
C SER A 423 -16.32 14.90 -9.43
N GLY A 424 -15.53 15.58 -8.59
CA GLY A 424 -15.72 17.00 -8.29
C GLY A 424 -15.62 17.89 -9.54
N TRP A 425 -14.55 17.69 -10.33
CA TRP A 425 -14.34 18.40 -11.59
C TRP A 425 -15.45 18.16 -12.61
N TRP A 426 -15.85 16.89 -12.78
CA TRP A 426 -16.94 16.51 -13.69
C TRP A 426 -18.26 17.24 -13.35
N ARG A 427 -18.64 17.27 -12.07
CA ARG A 427 -19.85 17.95 -11.61
C ARG A 427 -19.76 19.47 -11.82
N ALA A 428 -18.62 20.07 -11.49
CA ALA A 428 -18.42 21.51 -11.68
C ALA A 428 -18.58 21.91 -13.15
N ASN A 429 -18.03 21.13 -14.08
CA ASN A 429 -18.19 21.39 -15.51
C ASN A 429 -19.62 21.19 -15.98
N ARG A 430 -20.31 20.14 -15.50
CA ARG A 430 -21.73 19.92 -15.85
C ARG A 430 -22.62 21.08 -15.38
N THR A 431 -22.38 21.61 -14.18
CA THR A 431 -23.11 22.78 -13.68
C THR A 431 -22.81 24.03 -14.50
N ARG A 432 -21.54 24.26 -14.87
CA ARG A 432 -21.17 25.40 -15.74
C ARG A 432 -21.84 25.32 -17.10
N VAL A 433 -21.83 24.15 -17.74
CA VAL A 433 -22.51 23.94 -19.03
C VAL A 433 -24.01 24.17 -18.90
N ALA A 434 -24.65 23.67 -17.84
CA ALA A 434 -26.07 23.90 -17.59
C ALA A 434 -26.39 25.38 -17.33
N GLN A 435 -25.53 26.11 -16.62
CA GLN A 435 -25.69 27.54 -16.38
C GLN A 435 -25.54 28.36 -17.66
N VAL A 436 -24.57 28.03 -18.51
CA VAL A 436 -24.40 28.68 -19.82
C VAL A 436 -25.61 28.42 -20.71
N ALA A 437 -26.07 27.17 -20.82
CA ALA A 437 -27.25 26.83 -21.61
C ALA A 437 -28.53 27.52 -21.10
N ALA A 438 -28.70 27.64 -19.78
CA ALA A 438 -29.82 28.36 -19.19
C ALA A 438 -29.75 29.88 -19.51
N ALA A 439 -28.55 30.48 -19.44
CA ALA A 439 -28.36 31.89 -19.77
C ALA A 439 -28.63 32.17 -21.27
N GLU A 440 -28.25 31.25 -22.16
CA GLU A 440 -28.54 31.35 -23.60
C GLU A 440 -30.06 31.28 -23.88
N LEU A 441 -30.80 30.41 -23.20
CA LEU A 441 -32.26 30.35 -23.30
C LEU A 441 -32.95 31.62 -22.80
N THR A 442 -32.50 32.16 -21.66
CA THR A 442 -33.02 33.44 -21.14
C THR A 442 -32.75 34.61 -22.10
N LEU A 443 -31.61 34.63 -22.80
CA LEU A 443 -31.32 35.66 -23.81
C LEU A 443 -32.19 35.53 -25.08
N GLN A 444 -32.60 34.31 -25.44
CA GLN A 444 -33.51 34.08 -26.57
C GLN A 444 -34.96 34.50 -26.25
N GLU A 445 -35.39 34.40 -24.99
CA GLU A 445 -36.74 34.80 -24.58
C GLU A 445 -36.93 36.32 -24.46
N VAL A 446 -35.84 37.09 -24.27
CA VAL A 446 -35.90 38.56 -24.10
C VAL A 446 -35.81 39.32 -25.43
N THR A 447 -35.34 38.69 -26.50
CA THR A 447 -35.19 39.33 -27.83
C THR A 447 -36.43 39.42 -28.74
N PRO A 448 -37.61 38.80 -28.51
CA PRO A 448 -38.75 38.93 -29.43
C PRO A 448 -39.37 40.33 -29.54
N GLU A 449 -39.31 41.15 -28.48
CA GLU A 449 -39.95 42.49 -28.46
C GLU A 449 -39.06 43.62 -29.01
N ALA A 450 -37.77 43.39 -29.23
CA ALA A 450 -36.87 44.40 -29.80
C ALA A 450 -36.75 44.31 -31.34
N ALA A 451 -37.41 43.33 -31.95
CA ALA A 451 -37.42 43.10 -33.40
C ALA A 451 -38.80 43.39 -34.05
N ALA A 452 -39.75 43.91 -33.27
CA ALA A 452 -40.99 44.53 -33.74
C ALA A 452 -40.91 46.03 -33.48
#